data_AF-A0A962VJT1-F1
#
_entry.id   AF-A0A962VJT1-F1
#
_cell.length_a   1.000
_cell.length_b   1.000
_cell.length_c   1.000
_cell.angle_alpha   90.00
_cell.angle_beta   90.00
_cell.angle_gamma   90.00
#
_symmetry.space_group_name_H-M   'P 1'
#
loop_
_entity.id
_entity.type
_entity.pdbx_description
1 polymer ?
#
loop_
_entity_poly.entity_id
_entity_poly.type
_entity_poly.pdbx_seq_one_letter_code
_entity_poly.pdbx_strand_id
1 'polypeptide(L)'
;FANMQTQRQELIIEGSMDGRVWQPYLFRYKPNGPTDRPRFIVPLHPRLDWMMWFVPPQDAYMRRWFENFLWRLHTNSPNVTALLRHNPFPHQGPRYLRVLAYRYRFTTAAERERSGAIWDTQLLGEFPNVPPRKP
;
A
#
# COMPACT_ATOMS: atom_id res chain seq x y z
N PHE A 1 17.41 -24.14 -0.04
CA PHE A 1 17.11 -23.06 -1.01
C PHE A 1 16.26 -22.01 -0.31
N ALA A 2 16.46 -20.72 -0.60
CA ALA A 2 15.59 -19.68 -0.06
C ALA A 2 14.21 -19.78 -0.73
N ASN A 3 13.17 -20.13 0.04
CA ASN A 3 11.79 -20.00 -0.42
C ASN A 3 11.47 -18.52 -0.50
N MET A 4 11.53 -17.93 -1.70
CA MET A 4 11.03 -16.58 -1.92
C MET A 4 9.50 -16.62 -1.92
N GLN A 5 8.89 -15.68 -1.21
CA GLN A 5 7.45 -15.51 -1.22
C GLN A 5 6.98 -15.16 -2.64
N THR A 6 6.05 -15.93 -3.18
CA THR A 6 5.44 -15.69 -4.49
C THR A 6 4.26 -14.71 -4.42
N GLN A 7 3.88 -14.31 -3.20
CA GLN A 7 2.76 -13.43 -2.90
C GLN A 7 3.21 -12.26 -2.04
N ARG A 8 2.51 -11.14 -2.16
CA ARG A 8 2.76 -9.91 -1.41
C ARG A 8 1.48 -9.52 -0.69
N GLN A 9 1.58 -9.15 0.58
CA GLN A 9 0.49 -8.52 1.30
C GLN A 9 0.68 -7.00 1.18
N GLU A 10 -0.09 -6.37 0.30
CA GLU A 10 0.00 -4.94 0.01
C GLU A 10 -1.07 -4.20 0.80
N LEU A 11 -0.69 -3.06 1.38
CA LEU A 11 -1.60 -2.19 2.10
C LEU A 11 -1.97 -1.00 1.21
N ILE A 12 -3.27 -0.75 1.10
CA ILE A 12 -3.86 0.41 0.41
C ILE A 12 -4.44 1.32 1.49
N ILE A 13 -3.94 2.55 1.54
CA ILE A 13 -4.39 3.56 2.50
C ILE A 13 -5.38 4.46 1.80
N GLU A 14 -6.57 4.60 2.36
CA GLU A 14 -7.62 5.43 1.81
C GLU A 14 -8.07 6.46 2.84
N GLY A 15 -8.32 7.67 2.37
CA GLY A 15 -8.93 8.72 3.16
C GLY A 15 -10.34 9.04 2.70
N SER A 16 -11.13 9.63 3.59
CA SER A 16 -12.47 10.13 3.30
C SER A 16 -12.81 11.35 4.17
N MET A 17 -13.61 12.27 3.61
CA MET A 17 -14.17 13.39 4.38
C MET A 17 -15.49 13.03 5.08
N ASP A 18 -16.25 12.10 4.50
CA ASP A 18 -17.64 11.79 4.88
C ASP A 18 -17.83 10.33 5.34
N GLY A 19 -16.79 9.50 5.23
CA GLY A 19 -16.82 8.07 5.53
C GLY A 19 -17.52 7.21 4.46
N ARG A 20 -17.95 7.82 3.33
CA ARG A 20 -18.68 7.16 2.25
C ARG A 20 -17.86 7.11 0.97
N VAL A 21 -17.27 8.22 0.57
CA VAL A 21 -16.40 8.30 -0.61
C VAL A 21 -14.95 8.17 -0.14
N TRP A 22 -14.31 7.08 -0.58
CA TRP A 22 -12.95 6.74 -0.20
C TRP A 22 -12.00 6.94 -1.37
N GLN A 23 -10.87 7.60 -1.11
CA GLN A 23 -9.87 7.91 -2.13
C GLN A 23 -8.50 7.39 -1.68
N PRO A 24 -7.79 6.64 -2.55
CA PRO A 24 -6.51 6.05 -2.21
C PRO A 24 -5.36 7.05 -2.29
N TYR A 25 -4.45 6.96 -1.33
CA TYR A 25 -3.11 7.53 -1.46
C TYR A 25 -2.27 6.63 -2.38
N LEU A 26 -1.64 7.22 -3.40
CA LEU A 26 -0.81 6.46 -4.33
C LEU A 26 0.67 6.65 -4.00
N PHE A 27 1.40 5.55 -3.98
CA PHE A 27 2.83 5.50 -3.76
C PHE A 27 3.60 5.58 -5.08
N ARG A 28 4.89 5.91 -5.01
CA ARG A 28 5.71 6.17 -6.21
C ARG A 28 6.21 4.89 -6.88
N TYR A 29 6.51 3.86 -6.10
CA TYR A 29 7.28 2.71 -6.54
C TYR A 29 6.67 1.35 -6.19
N LYS A 30 5.88 1.24 -5.10
CA LYS A 30 5.06 0.04 -4.88
C LYS A 30 3.85 0.03 -5.82
N PRO A 31 3.30 -1.16 -6.16
CA PRO A 31 2.11 -1.24 -7.00
C PRO A 31 0.93 -0.56 -6.32
N ASN A 32 0.15 0.21 -7.09
CA ASN A 32 -1.08 0.84 -6.63
C ASN A 32 -2.33 0.18 -7.20
N GLY A 33 -2.19 -0.81 -8.09
CA GLY A 33 -3.32 -1.51 -8.70
C GLY A 33 -2.91 -2.70 -9.58
N PRO A 34 -3.89 -3.43 -10.15
CA PRO A 34 -3.66 -4.66 -10.89
C PRO A 34 -2.80 -4.53 -12.15
N THR A 35 -2.83 -3.37 -12.80
CA THR A 35 -2.12 -3.11 -14.07
C THR A 35 -0.76 -2.43 -13.87
N ASP A 36 -0.39 -2.12 -12.62
CA ASP A 36 0.77 -1.29 -12.31
C ASP A 36 2.07 -2.11 -12.43
N ARG A 37 2.94 -1.74 -13.37
CA ARG A 37 4.20 -2.45 -13.62
C ARG A 37 5.19 -2.23 -12.48
N PRO A 38 5.92 -3.27 -12.02
CA PRO A 38 7.09 -3.07 -11.16
C PRO A 38 8.06 -2.08 -11.80
N ARG A 39 8.48 -1.06 -11.03
CA ARG A 39 9.41 -0.04 -11.52
C ARG A 39 10.85 -0.48 -11.28
N PHE A 40 11.74 -0.14 -12.20
CA PHE A 40 13.18 -0.23 -11.96
C PHE A 40 13.60 0.95 -11.08
N ILE A 41 14.03 0.66 -9.85
CA ILE A 41 14.30 1.70 -8.84
C ILE A 41 15.78 1.99 -8.65
N VAL A 42 16.69 1.10 -9.06
CA VAL A 42 18.15 1.30 -8.91
C VAL A 42 18.60 2.48 -9.79
N PRO A 43 19.45 3.41 -9.28
CA PRO A 43 20.17 3.39 -7.99
C PRO A 43 19.44 4.03 -6.80
N LEU A 44 18.18 4.41 -6.96
CA LEU A 44 17.35 5.00 -5.91
C LEU A 44 16.85 3.92 -4.94
N HIS A 45 16.83 4.24 -3.65
CA HIS A 45 16.25 3.41 -2.60
C HIS A 45 15.02 4.12 -2.02
N PRO A 46 13.80 3.85 -2.53
CA PRO A 46 12.61 4.54 -2.09
C PRO A 46 12.24 4.10 -0.67
N ARG A 47 12.70 4.88 0.32
CA ARG A 47 12.59 4.51 1.74
C ARG A 47 11.14 4.30 2.18
N LEU A 48 10.20 5.18 1.81
CA LEU A 48 8.80 5.06 2.24
C LEU A 48 8.15 3.78 1.68
N ASP A 49 8.19 3.58 0.37
CA ASP A 49 7.64 2.38 -0.29
C ASP A 49 8.29 1.09 0.24
N TRP A 50 9.59 1.13 0.54
CA TRP A 50 10.31 0.01 1.13
C TRP A 50 9.85 -0.27 2.57
N MET A 51 9.67 0.77 3.39
CA MET A 51 9.19 0.60 4.77
C MET A 51 7.82 -0.07 4.84
N MET A 52 6.93 0.18 3.86
CA MET A 52 5.64 -0.48 3.76
C MET A 52 5.74 -2.01 3.67
N TRP A 53 6.84 -2.57 3.15
CA TRP A 53 7.07 -4.02 3.11
C TRP A 53 7.17 -4.67 4.50
N PHE A 54 7.52 -3.89 5.53
CA PHE A 54 7.71 -4.40 6.89
C PHE A 54 6.47 -4.24 7.79
N VAL A 55 5.41 -3.61 7.30
CA VAL A 55 4.16 -3.43 8.06
C VAL A 55 3.30 -4.70 8.14
N PRO A 56 3.10 -5.49 7.05
CA PRO A 56 2.23 -6.66 7.07
C PRO A 56 2.55 -7.76 8.10
N PRO A 57 3.81 -8.00 8.50
CA PRO A 57 4.13 -8.89 9.62
C PRO A 57 3.59 -8.43 10.99
N GLN A 58 3.15 -7.18 11.11
CA GLN A 58 2.57 -6.61 12.34
C GLN A 58 3.49 -6.62 13.57
N ASP A 59 4.81 -6.53 13.36
CA ASP A 59 5.74 -6.28 14.45
C ASP A 59 5.40 -4.97 15.19
N ALA A 60 5.62 -4.94 16.51
CA ALA A 60 5.22 -3.82 17.37
C ALA A 60 5.91 -2.50 16.97
N TYR A 61 7.20 -2.55 16.61
CA TYR A 61 7.93 -1.36 16.19
C TYR A 61 7.39 -0.83 14.86
N MET A 62 7.18 -1.72 13.88
CA MET A 62 6.63 -1.31 12.58
C MET A 62 5.17 -0.85 12.65
N ARG A 63 4.35 -1.42 13.54
CA ARG A 63 3.00 -0.90 13.81
C ARG A 63 3.03 0.53 14.33
N ARG A 64 3.89 0.83 15.32
CA ARG A 64 4.03 2.18 15.85
C ARG A 64 4.51 3.18 14.79
N TRP A 65 5.49 2.79 13.97
CA TRP A 65 5.93 3.61 12.85
C TRP A 65 4.78 3.89 11.87
N PHE A 66 4.00 2.86 11.54
CA PHE A 66 2.90 2.98 10.59
C PHE A 66 1.73 3.83 11.13
N GLU A 67 1.38 3.70 12.41
CA GLU A 67 0.39 4.57 13.08
C GLU A 67 0.80 6.05 13.01
N ASN A 68 2.08 6.35 13.27
CA ASN A 68 2.59 7.71 13.13
C ASN A 68 2.52 8.20 11.68
N PHE A 69 2.79 7.33 10.71
CA PHE A 69 2.63 7.66 9.29
C PHE A 69 1.16 7.99 8.97
N LEU A 70 0.19 7.16 9.40
CA LEU A 70 -1.24 7.42 9.23
C LEU A 70 -1.67 8.74 9.89
N TRP A 71 -1.17 9.04 11.09
CA TRP A 71 -1.44 10.32 11.76
C TRP A 71 -0.93 11.53 10.94
N ARG A 72 0.24 11.39 10.30
CA ARG A 72 0.77 12.44 9.42
C ARG A 72 -0.03 12.60 8.13
N LEU A 73 -0.67 11.54 7.64
CA LEU A 73 -1.62 11.64 6.52
C LEU A 73 -2.92 12.31 6.95
N HIS A 74 -3.46 11.93 8.11
CA HIS A 74 -4.66 12.53 8.69
C HIS A 74 -4.51 14.04 8.91
N THR A 75 -3.34 14.48 9.37
CA THR A 75 -3.00 15.89 9.58
C THR A 75 -2.48 16.60 8.32
N ASN A 76 -2.46 15.93 7.17
CA ASN A 76 -1.97 16.41 5.87
C ASN A 76 -0.57 17.06 5.93
N SER A 77 0.36 16.42 6.65
CA SER A 77 1.72 16.95 6.81
C SER A 77 2.44 17.06 5.45
N PRO A 78 2.85 18.27 5.00
CA PRO A 78 3.42 18.47 3.66
C PRO A 78 4.68 17.64 3.40
N ASN A 79 5.55 17.51 4.40
CA ASN A 79 6.79 16.73 4.30
C ASN A 79 6.52 15.24 4.08
N VAL A 80 5.40 14.72 4.55
CA VAL A 80 5.02 13.31 4.40
C VAL A 80 4.25 13.10 3.10
N THR A 81 3.29 13.97 2.79
CA THR A 81 2.48 13.84 1.57
C THR A 81 3.29 14.07 0.30
N ALA A 82 4.36 14.88 0.35
CA ALA A 82 5.30 15.05 -0.77
C ALA A 82 6.04 13.75 -1.18
N LEU A 83 6.17 12.79 -0.25
CA LEU A 83 6.79 11.49 -0.53
C LEU A 83 5.91 10.60 -1.41
N LEU A 84 4.59 10.83 -1.39
CA LEU A 84 3.62 10.06 -2.15
C LEU A 84 3.60 10.52 -3.62
N ARG A 85 3.07 9.65 -4.49
CA ARG A 85 2.81 9.99 -5.90
C ARG A 85 1.55 10.84 -6.03
N HIS A 86 0.53 10.53 -5.23
CA HIS A 86 -0.74 11.24 -5.24
C HIS A 86 -1.30 11.36 -3.82
N ASN A 87 -1.65 12.59 -3.45
CA ASN A 87 -2.42 12.93 -2.27
C ASN A 87 -3.81 13.43 -2.72
N PRO A 88 -4.90 12.69 -2.44
CA PRO A 88 -6.25 13.13 -2.79
C PRO A 88 -6.78 14.27 -1.91
N PHE A 89 -6.03 14.67 -0.88
CA PHE A 89 -6.42 15.66 0.13
C PHE A 89 -5.42 16.83 0.20
N PRO A 90 -5.27 17.64 -0.86
CA PRO A 90 -4.21 18.65 -0.93
C PRO A 90 -4.41 19.83 0.03
N HIS A 91 -5.65 20.21 0.34
CA HIS A 91 -5.96 21.40 1.15
C HIS A 91 -6.18 21.08 2.63
N GLN A 92 -6.89 19.99 2.92
CA GLN A 92 -7.23 19.56 4.27
C GLN A 92 -7.14 18.05 4.33
N GLY A 93 -6.53 17.52 5.39
CA GLY A 93 -6.42 16.07 5.59
C GLY A 93 -7.78 15.38 5.78
N PRO A 94 -7.86 14.08 5.48
CA PRO A 94 -9.12 13.35 5.55
C PRO A 94 -9.60 13.21 7.00
N ARG A 95 -10.91 13.29 7.21
CA ARG A 95 -11.51 13.06 8.53
C ARG A 95 -11.44 11.59 8.95
N TYR A 96 -11.51 10.68 7.99
CA TYR A 96 -11.45 9.25 8.18
C TYR A 96 -10.31 8.65 7.38
N LEU A 97 -9.58 7.72 8.00
CA LEU A 97 -8.62 6.87 7.31
C LEU A 97 -9.04 5.42 7.50
N ARG A 98 -8.82 4.60 6.47
CA ARG A 98 -8.87 3.15 6.57
C ARG A 98 -7.69 2.55 5.81
N VAL A 99 -7.34 1.33 6.17
CA VAL A 99 -6.25 0.61 5.51
C VAL A 99 -6.76 -0.75 5.08
N LEU A 100 -6.78 -1.00 3.78
CA LEU A 100 -7.19 -2.27 3.22
C LEU A 100 -5.96 -3.11 2.92
N ALA A 101 -5.98 -4.37 3.37
CA ALA A 101 -4.94 -5.33 3.06
C ALA A 101 -5.38 -6.20 1.89
N TYR A 102 -4.50 -6.34 0.90
CA TYR A 102 -4.71 -7.16 -0.28
C TYR A 102 -3.58 -8.17 -0.42
N ARG A 103 -3.91 -9.36 -0.91
CA ARG A 103 -2.94 -10.30 -1.45
C ARG A 103 -2.74 -10.00 -2.93
N TYR A 104 -1.48 -9.78 -3.30
CA TYR A 104 -1.03 -9.61 -4.67
C TYR A 104 -0.19 -10.83 -5.06
N ARG A 105 -0.44 -11.38 -6.24
CA ARG A 105 0.45 -12.31 -6.92
C ARG A 105 0.61 -11.87 -8.37
N PHE A 106 1.68 -12.29 -9.03
CA PHE A 106 1.74 -12.11 -10.47
C PHE A 106 0.66 -12.94 -11.17
N THR A 107 0.06 -12.37 -12.20
CA THR A 107 -0.80 -13.09 -13.14
C THR A 107 0.03 -14.07 -13.96
N THR A 108 -0.57 -15.20 -14.30
CA THR A 108 -0.08 -16.10 -15.36
C THR A 108 -0.17 -15.43 -16.74
N ALA A 109 0.48 -16.01 -17.75
CA ALA A 109 0.38 -15.52 -19.13
C ALA A 109 -1.07 -15.47 -19.63
N ALA A 110 -1.85 -16.53 -19.38
CA ALA A 110 -3.25 -16.62 -19.80
C ALA A 110 -4.19 -15.65 -19.03
N GLU A 111 -3.92 -15.36 -17.75
CA GLU A 111 -4.67 -14.33 -17.01
C GLU A 111 -4.36 -12.92 -17.54
N ARG A 112 -3.08 -12.66 -17.83
CA ARG A 112 -2.63 -11.38 -18.37
C ARG A 112 -3.14 -11.12 -19.77
N GLU A 113 -3.19 -12.13 -20.63
CA GLU A 113 -3.75 -12.02 -21.97
C GLU A 113 -5.24 -11.65 -21.94
N ARG A 114 -6.01 -12.25 -21.02
CA ARG A 114 -7.45 -12.00 -20.90
C ARG A 114 -7.79 -10.64 -20.26
N SER A 115 -7.02 -10.20 -19.26
CA SER A 115 -7.38 -9.05 -18.44
C SER A 115 -6.49 -7.82 -18.64
N GLY A 116 -5.31 -7.99 -19.23
CA GLY A 116 -4.25 -6.97 -19.25
C GLY A 116 -3.58 -6.71 -17.90
N ALA A 117 -4.06 -7.31 -16.81
CA ALA A 117 -3.50 -7.15 -15.48
C ALA A 117 -2.14 -7.87 -15.34
N ILE A 118 -1.30 -7.33 -14.47
CA ILE A 118 0.01 -7.88 -14.10
C ILE A 118 -0.07 -8.53 -12.72
N TRP A 119 -0.94 -8.00 -11.87
CA TRP A 119 -1.22 -8.50 -10.54
C TRP A 119 -2.64 -9.04 -10.48
N ASP A 120 -2.77 -10.25 -9.97
CA ASP A 120 -4.02 -10.74 -9.42
C ASP A 120 -4.11 -10.28 -7.97
N THR A 121 -5.21 -9.60 -7.64
CA THR A 121 -5.40 -8.92 -6.36
C THR A 121 -6.63 -9.44 -5.65
N GLN A 122 -6.49 -9.82 -4.38
CA GLN A 122 -7.60 -10.26 -3.55
C GLN A 122 -7.65 -9.46 -2.25
N LEU A 123 -8.79 -8.86 -1.93
CA LEU A 123 -9.01 -8.21 -0.64
C LEU A 123 -8.97 -9.25 0.47
N LEU A 124 -8.14 -9.01 1.49
CA LEU A 124 -8.04 -9.83 2.70
C LEU A 124 -8.90 -9.28 3.84
N GLY A 125 -9.13 -7.96 3.84
CA GLY A 125 -9.91 -7.26 4.85
C GLY A 125 -9.25 -5.95 5.28
N GLU A 126 -9.74 -5.38 6.38
CA GLU A 126 -9.22 -4.15 6.96
C GLU A 126 -8.04 -4.45 7.90
N PHE A 127 -6.93 -3.76 7.71
CA PHE A 127 -5.74 -3.85 8.56
C PHE A 127 -5.96 -3.05 9.87
N PRO A 128 -5.50 -3.53 11.05
CA PRO A 128 -4.68 -4.71 11.29
C PRO A 128 -5.45 -6.02 11.53
N ASN A 129 -6.77 -6.05 11.30
CA ASN A 129 -7.65 -7.19 11.59
C ASN A 129 -7.53 -8.37 10.61
N VAL A 130 -6.41 -8.45 9.88
CA VAL A 130 -6.08 -9.54 8.95
C VAL A 130 -4.91 -10.37 9.50
N PRO A 131 -4.77 -11.65 9.12
CA PRO A 131 -3.62 -12.45 9.52
C PRO A 131 -2.29 -11.75 9.19
N PRO A 132 -1.33 -11.72 10.13
CA PRO A 132 0.01 -11.18 9.85
C PRO A 132 0.72 -11.97 8.75
N ARG A 133 1.47 -11.28 7.89
CA ARG A 133 2.33 -11.94 6.91
C ARG A 133 3.44 -12.69 7.63
N LYS A 134 3.44 -14.02 7.54
CA LYS A 134 4.54 -14.85 8.02
C LYS A 134 5.65 -14.88 6.96
N PRO A 135 6.93 -14.74 7.32
CA PRO A 135 8.08 -14.93 6.43
C PRO A 135 8.07 -16.30 5.75
#